data_AF-L8IXW9-F1
#
_entry.id   AF-L8IXW9-F1
#
_cell.length_a   1.000
_cell.length_b   1.000
_cell.length_c   1.000
_cell.angle_alpha   90.00
_cell.angle_beta   90.00
_cell.angle_gamma   90.00
#
_symmetry.space_group_name_H-M   'P 1'
#
loop_
_entity.id
_entity.type
_entity.pdbx_description
1 polymer ?
#
loop_
_entity_poly.entity_id
_entity_poly.type
_entity_poly.pdbx_seq_one_letter_code
_entity_poly.pdbx_strand_id
1 'polypeptide(L)'
;DDQRLLKNYLPATVEYVLHMYNLMSQGRNAYKVVHVLRSWKDPVVPVQTQVDIGLVFSMELEFARTRCRKFDEGIGNCPFQATPDVNNTDICYFTIATDPWRTKLKLLNDTCLEGSAE
;
A
#
# COMPACT_ATOMS: atom_id res chain seq x y z
N ASP A 1 20.62 -4.81 9.71
CA ASP A 1 20.80 -4.33 8.33
C ASP A 1 19.43 -4.07 7.73
N ASP A 2 19.12 -2.80 7.47
CA ASP A 2 17.77 -2.36 7.09
C ASP A 2 17.39 -2.78 5.68
N GLN A 3 18.38 -2.87 4.78
CA GLN A 3 18.17 -3.34 3.41
C GLN A 3 17.70 -4.79 3.38
N ARG A 4 18.27 -5.66 4.22
CA ARG A 4 17.80 -7.04 4.40
C ARG A 4 16.36 -7.12 4.92
N LEU A 5 15.98 -6.24 5.85
CA LEU A 5 14.61 -6.21 6.40
C LEU A 5 13.59 -5.76 5.35
N LEU A 6 13.89 -4.69 4.60
CA LEU A 6 13.07 -4.23 3.48
C LEU A 6 12.89 -5.35 2.44
N LYS A 7 13.97 -5.99 2.00
CA LYS A 7 13.92 -7.07 1.02
C LYS A 7 13.01 -8.24 1.46
N ASN A 8 13.01 -8.57 2.75
CA ASN A 8 12.30 -9.74 3.25
C ASN A 8 10.83 -9.47 3.61
N TYR A 9 10.49 -8.24 4.06
CA TYR A 9 9.19 -7.98 4.67
C TYR A 9 8.38 -6.89 3.97
N LEU A 10 9.00 -6.04 3.15
CA LEU A 10 8.29 -5.02 2.38
C LEU A 10 7.25 -5.62 1.42
N PRO A 11 7.51 -6.72 0.67
CA PRO A 11 6.53 -7.26 -0.27
C PRO A 11 5.19 -7.62 0.38
N ALA A 12 5.21 -8.34 1.52
CA ALA A 12 4.00 -8.67 2.27
C ALA A 12 3.30 -7.41 2.83
N THR A 13 4.10 -6.39 3.20
CA THR A 13 3.57 -5.11 3.67
C THR A 13 2.86 -4.35 2.53
N VAL A 14 3.42 -4.37 1.31
CA VAL A 14 2.80 -3.77 0.11
C VAL A 14 1.51 -4.50 -0.27
N GLU A 15 1.47 -5.83 -0.18
CA GLU A 15 0.25 -6.60 -0.42
C GLU A 15 -0.86 -6.24 0.58
N TYR A 16 -0.52 -6.10 1.87
CA TYR A 16 -1.45 -5.64 2.89
C TYR A 16 -1.98 -4.23 2.59
N VAL A 17 -1.09 -3.30 2.21
CA VAL A 17 -1.48 -1.93 1.83
C VAL A 17 -2.42 -1.95 0.62
N LEU A 18 -2.10 -2.74 -0.41
CA LEU A 18 -2.96 -2.88 -1.59
C LEU A 18 -4.35 -3.42 -1.24
N HIS A 19 -4.42 -4.39 -0.33
CA HIS A 19 -5.67 -4.92 0.16
C HIS A 19 -6.50 -3.84 0.87
N MET A 20 -5.87 -3.13 1.83
CA MET A 20 -6.53 -2.03 2.55
C MET A 20 -7.00 -0.92 1.63
N TYR A 21 -6.17 -0.51 0.67
CA TYR A 21 -6.52 0.51 -0.30
C TYR A 21 -7.74 0.09 -1.14
N ASN A 22 -7.79 -1.16 -1.61
CA ASN A 22 -8.95 -1.68 -2.33
C ASN A 22 -10.22 -1.76 -1.48
N LEU A 23 -10.11 -1.99 -0.16
CA LEU A 23 -11.26 -1.94 0.75
C LEU A 23 -11.78 -0.52 0.94
N MET A 24 -10.89 0.46 1.09
CA MET A 24 -11.23 1.84 1.46
C MET A 24 -11.54 2.75 0.28
N SER A 25 -10.98 2.47 -0.90
CA SER A 25 -11.16 3.32 -2.08
C SER A 25 -12.63 3.41 -2.49
N GLN A 26 -13.02 4.54 -3.08
CA GLN A 26 -14.37 4.70 -3.59
C GLN A 26 -14.54 3.97 -4.93
N GLY A 27 -15.78 3.57 -5.25
CA GLY A 27 -16.10 2.92 -6.52
C GLY A 27 -15.94 1.39 -6.54
N ARG A 28 -16.23 0.80 -7.71
CA ARG A 28 -16.42 -0.65 -7.88
C ARG A 28 -15.19 -1.38 -8.41
N ASN A 29 -14.21 -0.67 -8.94
CA ASN A 29 -13.05 -1.28 -9.59
C ASN A 29 -11.94 -1.58 -8.59
N ALA A 30 -11.20 -2.65 -8.87
CA ALA A 30 -9.98 -2.96 -8.16
C ALA A 30 -8.83 -2.08 -8.67
N TYR A 31 -7.87 -1.81 -7.80
CA TYR A 31 -6.62 -1.13 -8.07
C TYR A 31 -5.46 -2.13 -7.93
N LYS A 32 -4.34 -1.82 -8.57
CA LYS A 32 -3.06 -2.52 -8.40
C LYS A 32 -1.95 -1.51 -8.16
N VAL A 33 -0.94 -1.90 -7.39
CA VAL A 33 0.31 -1.14 -7.31
C VAL A 33 1.04 -1.27 -8.64
N VAL A 34 1.33 -0.13 -9.26
CA VAL A 34 2.16 -0.03 -10.47
C VAL A 34 3.62 0.05 -10.07
N HIS A 35 3.93 0.96 -9.14
CA HIS A 35 5.28 1.22 -8.68
C HIS A 35 5.35 1.43 -7.17
N VAL A 36 6.42 0.91 -6.56
CA VAL A 36 6.89 1.35 -5.25
C VAL A 36 7.87 2.50 -5.52
N LEU A 37 7.41 3.74 -5.36
CA LEU A 37 8.20 4.92 -5.67
C LEU A 37 9.34 5.10 -4.66
N ARG A 38 9.01 4.94 -3.38
CA ARG A 38 9.96 5.03 -2.26
C ARG A 38 9.57 4.05 -1.17
N SER A 39 10.56 3.53 -0.44
CA SER A 39 10.33 2.76 0.77
C SER A 39 11.51 2.86 1.71
N TRP A 40 11.25 2.91 3.01
CA TRP A 40 12.28 2.90 4.03
C TRP A 40 11.75 2.31 5.33
N LYS A 41 12.67 1.89 6.19
CA LYS A 41 12.35 1.48 7.56
C LYS A 41 12.41 2.71 8.45
N ASP A 42 11.35 2.97 9.19
CA ASP A 42 11.37 4.03 10.19
C ASP A 42 12.06 3.53 11.48
N PRO A 43 12.75 4.41 12.21
CA PRO A 43 13.21 4.11 13.55
C PRO A 43 12.01 3.84 14.45
N VAL A 44 12.03 2.70 15.15
CA VAL A 44 10.98 2.36 16.11
C VAL A 44 11.18 3.23 17.35
N VAL A 45 10.35 4.27 17.51
CA VAL A 45 10.30 5.04 18.76
C VAL A 45 9.40 4.26 19.72
N PRO A 46 9.85 3.93 20.95
CA PRO A 46 9.00 3.34 21.98
C PRO A 46 8.00 4.40 22.47
N VAL A 47 6.98 4.67 21.66
CA VAL A 47 5.80 5.41 22.09
C VAL A 47 4.97 4.45 22.93
N GLN A 48 4.35 4.99 23.98
CA GLN A 48 3.57 4.32 25.03
C GLN A 48 2.35 3.49 24.57
N THR A 49 2.29 3.11 23.30
CA THR A 49 1.40 2.06 22.81
C THR A 49 1.97 0.72 23.23
N GLN A 50 1.24 0.00 24.09
CA GLN A 50 1.48 -1.38 24.50
C GLN A 50 1.34 -2.37 23.33
N VAL A 51 2.05 -2.12 22.24
CA VAL A 51 2.09 -2.97 21.07
C VAL A 51 3.56 -3.30 20.88
N ASP A 52 3.87 -4.57 21.06
CA ASP A 52 5.17 -5.19 20.81
C ASP A 52 5.39 -5.23 19.28
N ILE A 53 5.62 -4.06 18.67
CA ILE A 53 5.78 -3.89 17.22
C ILE A 53 7.27 -4.05 16.88
N GLY A 54 7.59 -4.97 15.98
CA GLY A 54 8.97 -5.28 15.60
C GLY A 54 9.58 -4.30 14.58
N LEU A 55 8.78 -3.82 13.63
CA LEU A 55 9.25 -3.00 12.50
C LEU A 55 8.19 -1.96 12.09
N VAL A 56 8.64 -0.81 11.58
CA VAL A 56 7.78 0.19 10.95
C VAL A 56 8.35 0.48 9.57
N PHE A 57 7.50 0.43 8.56
CA PHE A 57 7.85 0.77 7.17
C PHE A 57 6.99 1.93 6.70
N SER A 58 7.64 2.91 6.08
CA SER A 58 6.95 3.92 5.29
C SER A 58 7.26 3.74 3.82
N MET A 59 6.25 3.99 2.99
CA MET A 59 6.33 3.78 1.55
C MET A 59 5.44 4.75 0.79
N GLU A 60 5.87 5.09 -0.41
CA GLU A 60 5.12 5.87 -1.38
C GLU A 60 4.82 4.95 -2.56
N LEU A 61 3.52 4.76 -2.83
CA LEU A 61 3.02 3.79 -3.80
C LEU A 61 2.18 4.51 -4.85
N GLU A 62 2.35 4.09 -6.10
CA GLU A 62 1.51 4.48 -7.22
C GLU A 62 0.53 3.36 -7.52
N PHE A 63 -0.76 3.67 -7.49
CA PHE A 63 -1.85 2.75 -7.81
C PHE A 63 -2.44 3.11 -9.15
N ALA A 64 -2.84 2.11 -9.94
CA ALA A 64 -3.66 2.34 -11.12
C ALA A 64 -4.94 1.52 -11.06
N ARG A 65 -6.00 2.15 -11.55
CA ARG A 65 -7.32 1.52 -11.64
C ARG A 65 -7.31 0.42 -12.69
N THR A 66 -7.91 -0.72 -12.35
CA THR A 66 -8.06 -1.87 -13.25
C THR A 66 -9.47 -1.96 -13.84
N ARG A 67 -9.63 -2.79 -14.86
CA ARG A 67 -10.95 -3.07 -15.46
C ARG A 67 -11.79 -4.04 -14.64
N CYS A 68 -11.20 -4.75 -13.68
CA CYS A 68 -11.88 -5.72 -12.84
C CYS A 68 -12.58 -5.03 -11.68
N ARG A 69 -13.59 -5.70 -11.13
CA ARG A 69 -14.27 -5.24 -9.92
C ARG A 69 -13.46 -5.64 -8.70
N LYS A 70 -13.72 -4.93 -7.61
CA LYS A 70 -13.23 -5.35 -6.29
C LYS A 70 -13.73 -6.76 -6.00
N PHE A 71 -12.85 -7.58 -5.43
CA PHE A 71 -13.14 -8.97 -5.04
C PHE A 71 -13.39 -9.96 -6.18
N ASP A 72 -13.17 -9.57 -7.44
CA ASP A 72 -13.09 -10.55 -8.53
C ASP A 72 -11.89 -11.49 -8.30
N GLU A 73 -12.01 -12.74 -8.73
CA GLU A 73 -10.86 -13.64 -8.74
C GLU A 73 -9.81 -13.18 -9.78
N GLY A 74 -8.53 -13.42 -9.49
CA GLY A 74 -7.47 -13.15 -10.47
C GLY A 74 -7.14 -11.66 -10.70
N ILE A 75 -7.42 -10.77 -9.74
CA ILE A 75 -7.04 -9.34 -9.81
C ILE A 75 -5.55 -9.13 -10.15
N GLY A 76 -4.67 -10.05 -9.72
CA GLY A 76 -3.25 -10.03 -10.07
C GLY A 76 -2.96 -9.99 -11.58
N ASN A 77 -3.81 -10.61 -12.40
CA ASN A 77 -3.70 -10.63 -13.87
C ASN A 77 -4.61 -9.60 -14.55
N CYS A 78 -5.34 -8.80 -13.77
CA CYS A 78 -6.28 -7.85 -14.33
C CYS A 78 -5.58 -6.73 -15.11
N PRO A 79 -6.03 -6.39 -16.33
CA PRO A 79 -5.48 -5.28 -17.09
C PRO A 79 -5.89 -3.93 -16.49
N PHE A 80 -5.00 -2.95 -16.64
CA PHE A 80 -5.28 -1.56 -16.31
C PHE A 80 -6.38 -0.97 -17.21
N GLN A 81 -7.11 0.00 -16.68
CA GLN A 81 -8.05 0.78 -17.47
C GLN A 81 -7.26 1.76 -18.37
N ALA A 82 -7.55 1.77 -19.68
CA ALA A 82 -6.74 2.45 -20.70
C ALA A 82 -7.37 3.75 -21.21
N THR A 83 -8.23 4.41 -20.41
CA THR A 83 -9.04 5.52 -20.92
C THR A 83 -8.20 6.79 -21.15
N PRO A 84 -8.46 7.54 -22.25
CA PRO A 84 -7.59 8.62 -22.72
C PRO A 84 -7.63 9.92 -21.90
N ASP A 85 -8.58 10.12 -20.98
CA ASP A 85 -8.92 11.48 -20.55
C ASP A 85 -8.46 11.95 -19.15
N VAL A 86 -7.98 11.11 -18.22
CA VAL A 86 -7.49 11.66 -16.93
C VAL A 86 -6.46 10.73 -16.27
N ASN A 87 -5.43 11.32 -15.64
CA ASN A 87 -4.47 10.70 -14.73
C ASN A 87 -5.07 9.53 -13.95
N ASN A 88 -4.86 8.30 -14.44
CA ASN A 88 -5.50 7.09 -13.94
C ASN A 88 -4.72 6.44 -12.78
N THR A 89 -3.87 7.24 -12.13
CA THR A 89 -2.88 6.84 -11.16
C THR A 89 -2.98 7.68 -9.90
N ASP A 90 -3.09 7.01 -8.75
CA ASP A 90 -3.14 7.64 -7.44
C ASP A 90 -1.79 7.43 -6.73
N ILE A 91 -1.17 8.51 -6.27
CA ILE A 91 0.05 8.43 -5.46
C ILE A 91 -0.34 8.60 -3.99
N CYS A 92 -0.02 7.58 -3.20
CA CYS A 92 -0.36 7.53 -1.80
C CYS A 92 0.86 7.17 -0.95
N TYR A 93 0.94 7.81 0.20
CA TYR A 93 1.90 7.56 1.25
C TYR A 93 1.29 6.70 2.35
N PHE A 94 2.01 5.66 2.77
CA PHE A 94 1.60 4.78 3.85
C PHE A 94 2.69 4.61 4.89
N THR A 95 2.27 4.47 6.15
CA THR A 95 3.12 4.00 7.25
C THR A 95 2.48 2.78 7.90
N ILE A 96 3.18 1.66 7.92
CA ILE A 96 2.71 0.37 8.43
C ILE A 96 3.61 -0.12 9.56
N ALA A 97 3.01 -0.41 10.70
CA ALA A 97 3.61 -1.18 11.76
C ALA A 97 3.45 -2.68 11.46
N THR A 98 4.52 -3.46 11.61
CA THR A 98 4.48 -4.91 11.41
C THR A 98 5.29 -5.66 12.48
N ASP A 99 4.73 -6.77 12.94
CA ASP A 99 5.41 -7.83 13.68
C ASP A 99 5.38 -9.08 12.78
N PRO A 100 6.42 -9.28 11.94
CA PRO A 100 6.43 -10.36 10.95
C PRO A 100 6.36 -11.75 11.59
N TRP A 101 6.92 -11.90 12.80
CA TRP A 101 6.97 -13.20 13.50
C TRP A 101 5.62 -13.63 14.03
N ARG A 102 4.70 -12.68 14.27
CA ARG A 102 3.32 -12.94 14.67
C ARG A 102 2.31 -12.67 13.57
N THR A 103 2.78 -12.35 12.35
CA THR A 103 1.94 -12.01 11.19
C THR A 103 0.94 -10.89 11.50
N LYS A 104 1.38 -9.88 12.25
CA LYS A 104 0.54 -8.72 12.60
C LYS A 104 0.98 -7.52 11.77
N LEU A 105 0.03 -6.90 11.08
CA LEU A 105 0.22 -5.62 10.40
C LEU A 105 -0.81 -4.62 10.90
N LYS A 106 -0.42 -3.36 11.00
CA LYS A 106 -1.29 -2.26 11.42
C LYS A 106 -1.01 -1.02 10.58
N LEU A 107 -2.06 -0.50 9.98
CA LEU A 107 -2.03 0.79 9.31
C LEU A 107 -1.86 1.90 10.36
N LEU A 108 -0.83 2.74 10.19
CA LEU A 108 -0.58 3.91 11.03
C LEU A 108 -0.90 5.23 10.31
N ASN A 109 -0.69 5.29 8.99
CA ASN A 109 -1.02 6.43 8.15
C ASN A 109 -1.32 5.98 6.71
N ASP A 110 -2.33 6.57 6.08
CA ASP A 110 -2.72 6.48 4.68
C ASP A 110 -3.09 7.87 4.15
N THR A 111 -2.15 8.55 3.50
CA THR A 111 -2.38 9.87 2.90
C THR A 111 -2.25 9.75 1.39
N CYS A 112 -3.28 10.11 0.63
CA CYS A 112 -3.22 10.15 -0.83
C CYS A 112 -3.20 11.60 -1.31
N LEU A 113 -2.37 11.89 -2.30
CA LEU A 113 -2.49 13.12 -3.07
C LEU A 113 -3.60 12.89 -4.09
N GLU A 114 -4.78 13.46 -3.87
CA GLU A 114 -5.79 13.52 -4.93
C GLU A 114 -5.17 14.29 -6.11
N GLY A 115 -5.08 13.63 -7.27
CA GLY A 115 -4.92 14.36 -8.51
C GLY A 115 -6.09 15.31 -8.62
N SER A 116 -5.83 16.62 -8.49
CA SER A 116 -6.79 17.66 -8.80
C SER A 116 -7.28 17.44 -10.23
N ALA A 117 -8.43 16.80 -10.39
CA ALA A 117 -9.26 17.02 -11.55
C ALA A 117 -9.69 18.49 -11.47
N GLU A 118 -9.33 19.24 -12.51
CA GLU A 118 -9.78 20.62 -12.79
C GLU A 118 -11.26 20.87 -12.46
#